data_AF-A0A950LRL4-F1
#
_entry.id   AF-A0A950LRL4-F1
#
_cell.length_a   1.000
_cell.length_b   1.000
_cell.length_c   1.000
_cell.angle_alpha   90.00
_cell.angle_beta   90.00
_cell.angle_gamma   90.00
#
_symmetry.space_group_name_H-M   'P 1'
#
loop_
_entity.id
_entity.type
_entity.pdbx_description
1 polymer ?
#
loop_
_entity_poly.entity_id
_entity_poly.type
_entity_poly.pdbx_seq_one_letter_code
_entity_poly.pdbx_strand_id
1 'polypeptide(L)'
;MSTRATEPDERVVRFAHDTERRFARILDFYGVPWEYEPVEFALDWDADGHPTAAFRPDFWLPDPGLFVELTTLNQRLVTKKNGKIRRMGILYPDVRVTILYQRDTLALLAKYGLAGTGQRSDVARTA
;
A
#
# COMPACT_ATOMS: atom_id res chain seq x y z
N MET A 1 24.94 23.19 23.46
CA MET A 1 24.40 21.98 24.12
C MET A 1 22.88 22.12 24.08
N SER A 2 22.08 21.35 23.35
CA SER A 2 22.19 19.92 23.04
C SER A 2 21.56 19.65 21.67
N THR A 3 22.29 18.92 20.84
CA THR A 3 21.82 18.31 19.60
C THR A 3 20.81 17.22 19.97
N ARG A 4 19.55 17.32 19.55
CA ARG A 4 18.75 16.11 19.35
C ARG A 4 18.92 15.72 17.89
N ALA A 5 19.80 14.74 17.68
CA ALA A 5 19.83 13.98 16.45
C ALA A 5 18.43 13.39 16.25
N THR A 6 17.83 13.67 15.10
CA THR A 6 16.66 12.93 14.62
C THR A 6 17.14 11.51 14.37
N GLU A 7 16.85 10.59 15.28
CA GLU A 7 17.08 9.16 15.08
C GLU A 7 16.24 8.69 13.88
N PRO A 8 16.77 7.86 12.98
CA PRO A 8 15.99 7.33 11.88
C PRO A 8 14.85 6.45 12.43
N ASP A 9 13.64 6.62 11.91
CA ASP A 9 12.49 5.74 12.20
C ASP A 9 12.79 4.36 11.58
N GLU A 10 13.59 3.54 12.27
CA GLU A 10 14.01 2.20 11.83
C GLU A 10 12.91 1.15 12.08
N ARG A 11 11.68 1.41 11.64
CA ARG A 11 10.75 0.30 11.40
C ARG A 11 11.23 -0.43 10.17
N VAL A 12 12.08 -1.44 10.37
CA VAL A 12 12.44 -2.39 9.31
C VAL A 12 11.19 -3.16 8.93
N VAL A 13 10.44 -2.64 7.95
CA VAL A 13 9.23 -3.30 7.43
C VAL A 13 9.61 -4.64 6.81
N ARG A 14 8.99 -5.71 7.33
CA ARG A 14 9.17 -7.08 6.83
C ARG A 14 8.07 -7.40 5.83
N PHE A 15 8.35 -7.11 4.56
CA PHE A 15 7.47 -7.47 3.45
C PHE A 15 7.35 -9.00 3.30
N ALA A 16 6.14 -9.47 3.02
CA ALA A 16 5.85 -10.87 2.72
C ALA A 16 6.41 -11.29 1.36
N HIS A 17 6.46 -10.37 0.39
CA HIS A 17 6.96 -10.65 -0.97
C HIS A 17 7.92 -9.57 -1.50
N ASP A 18 8.81 -9.93 -2.43
CA ASP A 18 9.74 -8.97 -3.07
C ASP A 18 9.00 -7.88 -3.87
N THR A 19 7.85 -8.21 -4.46
CA THR A 19 7.03 -7.24 -5.21
C THR A 19 6.55 -6.08 -4.32
N GLU A 20 6.16 -6.37 -3.08
CA GLU A 20 5.76 -5.36 -2.09
C GLU A 20 6.95 -4.48 -1.71
N ARG A 21 8.10 -5.10 -1.41
CA ARG A 21 9.34 -4.36 -1.14
C ARG A 21 9.74 -3.43 -2.28
N ARG A 22 9.62 -3.89 -3.52
CA ARG A 22 9.94 -3.08 -4.71
C ARG A 22 8.95 -1.93 -4.86
N PHE A 23 7.66 -2.17 -4.63
CA PHE A 23 6.64 -1.12 -4.70
C PHE A 23 6.87 -0.03 -3.63
N ALA A 24 7.15 -0.42 -2.39
CA ALA A 24 7.52 0.50 -1.31
C ALA A 24 8.72 1.39 -1.71
N ARG A 25 9.79 0.80 -2.25
CA ARG A 25 10.95 1.58 -2.74
C ARG A 25 10.61 2.58 -3.84
N ILE A 26 9.65 2.26 -4.71
CA ILE A 26 9.19 3.18 -5.74
C ILE A 26 8.43 4.34 -5.09
N LEU A 27 7.53 4.05 -4.15
CA LEU A 27 6.82 5.09 -3.39
C LEU A 27 7.80 6.01 -2.65
N ASP A 28 8.78 5.44 -1.95
CA ASP A 28 9.86 6.19 -1.28
C ASP A 28 10.62 7.09 -2.26
N PHE A 29 10.98 6.57 -3.44
CA PHE A 29 11.70 7.33 -4.45
C PHE A 29 10.92 8.55 -4.95
N TYR A 30 9.59 8.44 -5.05
CA TYR A 30 8.71 9.54 -5.44
C TYR A 30 8.21 10.37 -4.24
N GLY A 31 8.65 10.06 -3.03
CA GLY A 31 8.25 10.78 -1.81
C GLY A 31 6.77 10.60 -1.45
N VAL A 32 6.17 9.48 -1.85
CA VAL A 32 4.76 9.18 -1.59
C VAL A 32 4.63 8.55 -0.20
N PRO A 33 3.87 9.13 0.74
CA PRO A 33 3.63 8.51 2.04
C PRO A 33 2.86 7.19 1.89
N TRP A 34 3.23 6.18 2.68
CA TRP A 34 2.56 4.88 2.66
C TRP A 34 2.62 4.15 4.00
N GLU A 35 1.66 3.25 4.21
CA GLU A 35 1.66 2.28 5.31
C GLU A 35 1.48 0.86 4.74
N TYR A 36 2.22 -0.11 5.29
CA TYR A 36 2.14 -1.51 4.88
C TYR A 36 1.14 -2.27 5.74
N GLU A 37 0.18 -2.94 5.11
CA GLU A 37 -0.83 -3.79 5.76
C GLU A 37 -1.54 -3.16 6.99
N PRO A 38 -1.98 -1.89 6.94
CA PRO A 38 -2.37 -1.16 8.17
C PRO A 38 -3.71 -1.62 8.77
N VAL A 39 -4.55 -2.30 7.99
CA VAL A 39 -5.90 -2.69 8.40
C VAL A 39 -6.32 -3.99 7.72
N GLU A 40 -7.12 -4.77 8.43
CA GLU A 40 -7.79 -5.96 7.89
C GLU A 40 -9.30 -5.80 8.01
N PHE A 41 -9.99 -6.03 6.89
CA PHE A 41 -11.44 -5.92 6.78
C PHE A 41 -12.07 -7.30 6.83
N ALA A 42 -12.95 -7.54 7.81
CA ALA A 42 -13.76 -8.75 7.84
C ALA A 42 -14.79 -8.72 6.69
N LEU A 43 -14.92 -9.84 5.98
CA LEU A 43 -15.76 -9.97 4.78
C LEU A 43 -16.92 -10.96 4.93
N ASP A 44 -16.79 -11.91 5.86
CA ASP A 44 -17.85 -12.87 6.23
C ASP A 44 -17.68 -13.25 7.70
N TRP A 45 -18.77 -13.72 8.31
CA TRP A 45 -18.85 -14.09 9.72
C TRP A 45 -19.60 -15.41 9.89
N ASP A 46 -19.29 -16.16 10.95
CA ASP A 46 -20.08 -17.32 11.36
C ASP A 46 -21.32 -16.91 12.18
N ALA A 47 -22.09 -17.91 12.66
CA ALA A 47 -23.29 -17.68 13.46
C ALA A 47 -23.01 -17.00 14.81
N ASP A 48 -21.79 -17.13 15.32
CA ASP A 48 -21.35 -16.53 16.59
C ASP A 48 -20.73 -15.14 16.38
N GLY A 49 -20.67 -14.66 15.12
CA GLY A 49 -20.14 -13.36 14.76
C GLY A 49 -18.62 -13.31 14.62
N HIS A 50 -17.93 -14.44 14.55
CA HIS A 50 -16.48 -14.47 14.31
C HIS A 50 -16.18 -14.32 12.82
N PRO A 51 -15.20 -13.48 12.43
CA PRO A 51 -14.79 -13.35 11.03
C PRO A 51 -14.30 -14.69 10.47
N THR A 52 -14.92 -15.15 9.37
CA THR A 52 -14.53 -16.39 8.65
C THR A 52 -13.77 -16.09 7.36
N ALA A 53 -13.87 -14.87 6.86
CA ALA A 53 -13.08 -14.37 5.75
C ALA A 53 -12.68 -12.92 6.01
N ALA A 54 -11.48 -12.54 5.58
CA ALA A 54 -11.00 -11.17 5.67
C ALA A 54 -10.17 -10.77 4.44
N PHE A 55 -9.96 -9.47 4.29
CA PHE A 55 -9.13 -8.85 3.27
C PHE A 55 -8.26 -7.77 3.91
N ARG A 56 -6.95 -7.93 3.77
CA ARG A 56 -5.93 -7.00 4.25
C ARG A 56 -5.21 -6.46 3.01
N PRO A 57 -5.42 -5.20 2.61
CA PRO A 57 -4.72 -4.61 1.49
C PRO A 57 -3.23 -4.48 1.77
N ASP A 58 -2.39 -4.69 0.76
CA ASP A 58 -0.93 -4.60 0.91
C ASP A 58 -0.46 -3.20 1.37
N PHE A 59 -1.06 -2.13 0.83
CA PHE A 59 -0.65 -0.75 1.13
C PHE A 59 -1.84 0.21 1.34
N TRP A 60 -1.62 1.22 2.17
CA TRP A 60 -2.44 2.43 2.25
C TRP A 60 -1.62 3.63 1.78
N LEU A 61 -2.22 4.46 0.93
CA LEU A 61 -1.67 5.73 0.47
C LEU A 61 -2.54 6.85 1.06
N PRO A 62 -2.08 7.55 2.12
CA PRO A 62 -2.88 8.56 2.84
C PRO A 62 -3.30 9.74 1.95
N ASP A 63 -2.39 10.28 1.15
CA ASP A 63 -2.64 11.47 0.32
C ASP A 63 -3.82 11.32 -0.65
N PRO A 64 -3.90 10.23 -1.46
CA PRO A 64 -5.07 9.98 -2.29
C PRO A 64 -6.23 9.30 -1.55
N GLY A 65 -6.05 8.92 -0.28
CA GLY A 65 -7.02 8.14 0.49
C GLY A 65 -7.34 6.80 -0.18
N LEU A 66 -6.32 6.00 -0.52
CA LEU A 66 -6.44 4.81 -1.36
C LEU A 66 -5.69 3.60 -0.80
N PHE A 67 -6.38 2.46 -0.70
CA PHE A 67 -5.76 1.16 -0.50
C PHE A 67 -5.31 0.56 -1.83
N VAL A 68 -4.12 -0.04 -1.84
CA VAL A 68 -3.52 -0.70 -3.00
C VAL A 68 -3.26 -2.15 -2.66
N GLU A 69 -3.74 -3.04 -3.53
CA GLU A 69 -3.48 -4.47 -3.48
C GLU A 69 -2.61 -4.85 -4.68
N LEU A 70 -1.39 -5.31 -4.43
CA LEU A 70 -0.50 -5.75 -5.47
C LEU A 70 -0.96 -7.09 -6.06
N THR A 71 -0.69 -7.22 -7.34
CA THR A 71 -1.07 -8.41 -8.08
C THR A 71 -0.05 -8.72 -9.17
N THR A 72 0.31 -9.99 -9.29
CA THR A 72 1.24 -10.50 -10.31
C THR A 72 0.51 -11.23 -11.43
N LEU A 73 -0.83 -11.20 -11.44
CA LEU A 73 -1.71 -12.33 -11.79
C LEU A 73 -1.25 -13.28 -12.90
N ASN A 74 -0.94 -14.50 -12.46
CA ASN A 74 -1.36 -15.71 -13.15
C ASN A 74 -2.91 -15.83 -13.06
N GLN A 75 -3.60 -15.98 -14.19
CA GLN A 75 -5.06 -15.91 -14.31
C GLN A 75 -5.85 -16.83 -13.34
N ARG A 76 -5.25 -17.92 -12.82
CA ARG A 76 -5.93 -18.84 -11.87
C ARG A 76 -6.24 -18.26 -10.48
N LEU A 77 -5.57 -17.18 -10.04
CA LEU A 77 -5.78 -16.58 -8.71
C LEU A 77 -6.91 -15.53 -8.67
N VAL A 78 -7.51 -15.23 -9.83
CA VAL A 78 -8.48 -14.14 -10.00
C VAL A 78 -9.82 -14.42 -9.32
N THR A 79 -10.33 -15.65 -9.31
CA THR A 79 -11.72 -15.92 -8.90
C THR A 79 -11.97 -15.67 -7.39
N LYS A 80 -11.08 -16.16 -6.52
CA LYS A 80 -11.21 -15.94 -5.06
C LYS A 80 -10.92 -14.48 -4.68
N LYS A 81 -9.91 -13.86 -5.30
CA LYS A 81 -9.54 -12.46 -5.05
C LYS A 81 -10.66 -11.51 -5.51
N ASN A 82 -11.27 -11.78 -6.67
CA ASN A 82 -12.44 -11.02 -7.16
C ASN A 82 -13.67 -11.18 -6.26
N GLY A 83 -13.90 -12.38 -5.71
CA GLY A 83 -14.98 -12.61 -4.74
C GLY A 83 -14.82 -11.72 -3.50
N LYS A 84 -13.61 -11.70 -2.93
CA LYS A 84 -13.29 -10.83 -1.78
C LYS A 84 -13.42 -9.35 -2.11
N ILE A 85 -12.94 -8.90 -3.27
CA ILE A 85 -13.01 -7.49 -3.68
C ILE A 85 -14.45 -7.06 -3.94
N ARG A 86 -15.27 -7.90 -4.59
CA ARG A 86 -16.70 -7.61 -4.75
C ARG A 86 -17.39 -7.51 -3.40
N ARG A 87 -17.08 -8.41 -2.47
CA ARG A 87 -17.62 -8.39 -1.10
C ARG A 87 -17.18 -7.14 -0.35
N MET A 88 -15.92 -6.75 -0.48
CA MET A 88 -15.36 -5.51 0.05
C MET A 88 -16.15 -4.29 -0.43
N GLY A 89 -16.43 -4.19 -1.74
CA GLY A 89 -17.20 -3.08 -2.29
C GLY A 89 -18.68 -3.04 -1.84
N ILE A 90 -19.25 -4.18 -1.42
CA ILE A 90 -20.61 -4.24 -0.85
C ILE A 90 -20.60 -3.82 0.62
N LEU A 91 -19.65 -4.32 1.42
CA LEU A 91 -19.60 -4.09 2.86
C LEU A 91 -18.98 -2.76 3.24
N TYR A 92 -18.05 -2.25 2.44
CA TYR A 92 -17.26 -1.05 2.70
C TYR A 92 -17.27 -0.14 1.46
N PRO A 93 -18.43 0.42 1.07
CA PRO A 93 -18.57 1.22 -0.15
C PRO A 93 -17.71 2.49 -0.16
N ASP A 94 -17.42 3.05 1.02
CA ASP A 94 -16.60 4.25 1.17
C ASP A 94 -15.09 3.96 1.14
N VAL A 95 -14.70 2.68 1.20
CA VAL A 95 -13.29 2.29 1.19
C VAL A 95 -12.81 2.12 -0.24
N ARG A 96 -11.90 3.00 -0.65
CA ARG A 96 -11.31 2.97 -1.99
C ARG A 96 -10.18 1.95 -2.03
N VAL A 97 -10.32 0.91 -2.84
CA VAL A 97 -9.30 -0.11 -3.09
C VAL A 97 -9.02 -0.20 -4.59
N THR A 98 -7.75 -0.25 -4.98
CA THR A 98 -7.34 -0.58 -6.35
C THR A 98 -6.44 -1.80 -6.38
N ILE A 99 -6.64 -2.66 -7.37
CA ILE A 99 -5.68 -3.71 -7.70
C ILE A 99 -4.61 -3.09 -8.60
N LEU A 100 -3.34 -3.33 -8.28
CA LEU A 100 -2.22 -2.81 -9.04
C LEU A 100 -1.35 -3.95 -9.56
N TYR A 101 -1.17 -4.02 -10.88
CA TYR A 101 -0.12 -4.85 -11.45
C TYR A 101 1.21 -4.16 -11.31
N GLN A 102 2.26 -4.92 -11.04
CA GLN A 102 3.62 -4.37 -10.92
C GLN A 102 4.00 -3.49 -12.14
N ARG A 103 3.65 -3.91 -13.35
CA ARG A 103 3.89 -3.15 -14.60
C ARG A 103 3.15 -1.81 -14.67
N ASP A 104 2.06 -1.65 -13.93
CA ASP A 104 1.18 -0.48 -13.99
C ASP A 104 1.49 0.53 -12.87
N THR A 105 2.54 0.29 -12.08
CA THR A 105 2.97 1.15 -10.97
C THR A 105 3.14 2.62 -11.38
N LEU A 106 3.82 2.88 -12.49
CA LEU A 106 4.05 4.26 -12.94
C LEU A 106 2.74 4.94 -13.38
N ALA A 107 1.81 4.19 -13.95
CA ALA A 107 0.51 4.72 -14.35
C ALA A 107 -0.34 5.11 -13.11
N LEU A 108 -0.25 4.34 -12.01
CA LEU A 108 -0.88 4.69 -10.75
C LEU A 108 -0.36 6.03 -10.21
N LEU A 109 0.97 6.18 -10.16
CA LEU A 109 1.60 7.40 -9.68
C LEU A 109 1.17 8.61 -10.50
N ALA A 110 1.16 8.47 -11.83
CA ALA A 110 0.70 9.53 -12.73
C ALA A 110 -0.79 9.86 -12.51
N LYS A 111 -1.66 8.85 -12.41
CA LYS A 111 -3.12 9.02 -12.25
C LYS A 111 -3.48 9.82 -11.00
N TYR A 112 -2.74 9.65 -9.92
CA TYR A 112 -3.01 10.31 -8.64
C TYR A 112 -2.09 11.51 -8.37
N GLY A 113 -1.29 11.94 -9.35
CA GLY A 113 -0.37 13.06 -9.19
C GLY A 113 0.71 12.81 -8.13
N LEU A 114 1.01 11.54 -7.83
CA LEU A 114 1.93 11.13 -6.77
C LEU A 114 3.40 11.17 -7.22
N ALA A 115 3.65 11.40 -8.51
CA ALA A 115 5.00 11.65 -9.04
C ALA A 115 5.40 13.10 -8.76
N GLY A 116 5.70 13.43 -7.51
CA GLY A 116 6.36 14.68 -7.14
C GLY A 116 7.79 14.67 -7.67
N THR A 117 8.25 15.78 -8.26
CA THR A 117 9.61 15.96 -8.78
C THR A 117 10.62 15.49 -7.74
N GLY A 118 11.35 14.42 -8.05
CA GLY A 118 12.31 13.78 -7.14
C GLY A 118 13.06 14.81 -6.34
N GLN A 119 12.75 14.89 -5.04
CA GLN A 119 13.38 15.84 -4.16
C GLN A 119 14.81 15.34 -4.01
N ARG A 120 15.72 16.03 -4.70
CA ARG A 120 17.16 15.94 -4.48
C ARG A 120 17.36 16.09 -2.97
N SER A 121 17.88 15.05 -2.35
CA SER A 121 18.47 15.16 -1.02
C SER A 121 19.67 16.11 -1.13
N ASP A 122 19.42 17.41 -0.99
CA ASP A 122 20.45 18.39 -0.66
C ASP A 122 20.90 18.12 0.78
N VAL A 123 21.82 17.16 0.93
CA VAL A 123 22.75 17.19 2.05
C VAL A 123 23.89 18.09 1.61
N ALA A 124 23.84 19.31 2.15
CA ALA A 124 24.75 20.39 1.87
C ALA A 124 26.23 19.96 2.02
N ARG A 125 27.00 20.19 0.94
CA ARG A 125 28.37 20.65 1.10
C ARG A 125 28.31 22.05 1.68
N THR A 126 28.82 22.24 2.88
CA THR A 126 29.31 23.55 3.32
C THR A 126 30.54 23.32 4.16
N ALA A 127 31.65 23.82 3.62
CA ALA A 127 32.94 24.23 4.19
C ALA A 127 33.48 23.47 5.42
#